data_AF-A0A5S4GQV0-F1
#
_entry.id   AF-A0A5S4GQV0-F1
#
_cell.length_a   1.000
_cell.length_b   1.000
_cell.length_c   1.000
_cell.angle_alpha   90.00
_cell.angle_beta   90.00
_cell.angle_gamma   90.00
#
_symmetry.space_group_name_H-M   'P 1'
#
loop_
_entity.id
_entity.type
_entity.pdbx_description
1 polymer ?
#
loop_
_entity_poly.entity_id
_entity_poly.type
_entity_poly.pdbx_seq_one_letter_code
_entity_poly.pdbx_strand_id
1 'polypeptide(L)'
;MSDDIQQVQPLDSAIAEEWLRKTDEPDLRAVSASKLREGPWWHVSVWVMEFIRTDPLESELRHRIADALSAVPGVTDVEEEDREVWTVTGDSTGKALVEAVAQVVDDFSDRTRTAP
;
A
#
# COMPACT_ATOMS: atom_id res chain seq x y z
N MET A 1 -4.82 18.95 3.73
CA MET A 1 -4.64 18.98 2.25
C MET A 1 -5.57 17.94 1.65
N SER A 2 -6.03 18.05 0.40
CA SER A 2 -6.75 16.92 -0.22
C SER A 2 -5.77 15.78 -0.46
N ASP A 3 -6.13 14.57 -0.07
CA ASP A 3 -5.32 13.40 -0.39
C ASP A 3 -5.30 13.21 -1.91
N ASP A 4 -4.10 13.07 -2.47
CA ASP A 4 -3.90 12.98 -3.91
C ASP A 4 -2.92 11.86 -4.24
N ILE A 5 -3.32 10.99 -5.16
CA ILE A 5 -2.51 9.87 -5.63
C ILE A 5 -1.84 10.30 -6.93
N GLN A 6 -0.51 10.38 -6.89
CA GLN A 6 0.27 10.85 -8.01
C GLN A 6 1.45 9.95 -8.29
N GLN A 7 1.81 9.88 -9.57
CA GLN A 7 3.07 9.32 -10.00
C GLN A 7 4.18 10.29 -9.60
N VAL A 8 5.23 9.77 -8.96
CA VAL A 8 6.40 10.54 -8.55
C VAL A 8 7.61 10.04 -9.32
N GLN A 9 8.63 10.90 -9.43
CA GLN A 9 9.93 10.49 -9.97
C GLN A 9 10.61 9.59 -8.94
N PRO A 10 10.92 8.32 -9.26
CA PRO A 10 11.62 7.46 -8.33
C PRO A 10 13.00 8.02 -8.00
N LEU A 11 13.36 7.98 -6.72
CA LEU A 11 14.69 8.37 -6.25
C LEU A 11 15.71 7.25 -6.40
N ASP A 12 15.25 5.99 -6.32
CA ASP A 12 16.07 4.82 -6.54
C ASP A 12 16.06 4.42 -8.02
N SER A 13 17.25 4.28 -8.60
CA SER A 13 17.45 3.81 -9.97
C SER A 13 16.90 2.40 -10.23
N ALA A 14 16.76 1.56 -9.19
CA ALA A 14 16.16 0.23 -9.28
C ALA A 14 14.65 0.28 -9.53
N ILE A 15 14.01 1.41 -9.26
CA ILE A 15 12.57 1.60 -9.46
C ILE A 15 12.30 2.15 -10.86
N ALA A 16 11.39 1.50 -11.57
CA ALA A 16 10.92 1.89 -12.88
C ALA A 16 9.84 2.98 -12.80
N GLU A 17 8.94 2.83 -11.83
CA GLU A 17 7.74 3.64 -11.67
C GLU A 17 7.33 3.67 -10.19
N GLU A 18 6.89 4.81 -9.70
CA GLU A 18 6.46 4.97 -8.31
C GLU A 18 5.18 5.82 -8.23
N TRP A 19 4.23 5.35 -7.45
CA TRP A 19 3.00 6.05 -7.11
C TRP A 19 2.94 6.27 -5.61
N LEU A 20 2.47 7.44 -5.21
CA LEU A 20 2.36 7.81 -3.81
C LEU A 20 1.04 8.52 -3.57
N ARG A 21 0.33 8.11 -2.51
CA ARG A 21 -0.71 8.92 -1.88
C ARG A 21 -0.05 10.00 -1.03
N LYS A 22 -0.13 11.25 -1.46
CA LYS A 22 0.20 12.39 -0.59
C LYS A 22 -0.96 12.68 0.34
N THR A 23 -0.65 12.82 1.61
CA THR A 23 -1.62 13.05 2.70
C THR A 23 -0.97 13.91 3.77
N ASP A 24 -1.78 14.55 4.62
CA ASP A 24 -1.31 15.30 5.79
C ASP A 24 -1.07 14.43 7.04
N GLU A 25 -1.44 13.14 6.99
CA GLU A 25 -1.15 12.14 8.02
C GLU A 25 -0.27 11.00 7.46
N PRO A 26 0.99 11.26 7.02
CA PRO A 26 1.79 10.28 6.30
C PRO A 26 2.01 8.98 7.08
N ASP A 27 2.26 9.07 8.39
CA ASP A 27 2.49 7.90 9.24
C ASP A 27 1.26 6.98 9.36
N LEU A 28 0.05 7.49 9.07
CA LEU A 28 -1.20 6.75 9.19
C LEU A 28 -1.89 6.46 7.87
N ARG A 29 -1.69 7.31 6.85
CA ARG A 29 -2.49 7.30 5.62
C ARG A 29 -1.66 7.20 4.35
N ALA A 30 -0.32 7.27 4.44
CA ALA A 30 0.53 7.11 3.27
C ALA A 30 0.53 5.66 2.77
N VAL A 31 0.44 5.55 1.45
CA VAL A 31 0.53 4.30 0.70
C VAL A 31 1.33 4.60 -0.56
N SER A 32 2.28 3.74 -0.89
CA SER A 32 3.02 3.81 -2.15
C SER A 32 3.01 2.49 -2.89
N ALA A 33 3.19 2.56 -4.21
CA ALA A 33 3.43 1.40 -5.06
C ALA A 33 4.64 1.68 -5.95
N SER A 34 5.64 0.81 -5.88
CA SER A 34 6.89 0.91 -6.61
C SER A 34 7.08 -0.30 -7.53
N LYS A 35 7.23 -0.08 -8.83
CA LYS A 35 7.55 -1.14 -9.79
C LYS A 35 9.06 -1.26 -9.90
N LEU A 36 9.61 -2.43 -9.60
CA LEU A 36 11.04 -2.67 -9.74
C LEU A 36 11.41 -2.89 -11.21
N ARG A 37 12.64 -2.54 -11.60
CA ARG A 37 13.16 -2.80 -12.95
C ARG A 37 13.56 -4.25 -13.16
N GLU A 38 13.90 -4.96 -12.08
CA GLU A 38 14.37 -6.34 -12.12
C GLU A 38 13.26 -7.38 -12.30
N GLY A 39 12.00 -6.96 -12.19
CA GLY A 39 10.86 -7.87 -12.20
C GLY A 39 9.57 -7.24 -12.71
N PRO A 40 8.56 -8.07 -13.05
CA PRO A 40 7.24 -7.59 -13.46
C PRO A 40 6.36 -7.12 -12.28
N TRP A 41 6.81 -7.28 -11.03
CA TRP A 41 5.99 -7.08 -9.84
C TRP A 41 6.06 -5.65 -9.29
N TRP A 42 5.06 -5.33 -8.47
CA TRP A 42 4.94 -4.10 -7.69
C TRP A 42 5.22 -4.40 -6.22
N HIS A 43 5.92 -3.50 -5.54
CA HIS A 43 5.95 -3.45 -4.07
C HIS A 43 4.96 -2.40 -3.62
N VAL A 44 3.98 -2.78 -2.80
CA VAL A 44 3.01 -1.87 -2.19
C VAL A 44 3.38 -1.70 -0.73
N SER A 45 3.74 -0.47 -0.34
CA SER A 45 4.12 -0.13 1.03
C SER A 45 2.99 0.60 1.73
N VAL A 46 2.67 0.17 2.96
CA VAL A 46 1.54 0.69 3.76
C VAL A 46 2.04 1.18 5.11
N TRP A 47 2.22 2.48 5.27
CA TRP A 47 3.05 3.05 6.34
C TRP A 47 2.47 2.83 7.74
N VAL A 48 1.14 2.82 7.87
CA VAL A 48 0.47 2.57 9.16
C VAL A 48 0.81 1.20 9.76
N MET A 49 1.20 0.23 8.92
CA MET A 49 1.60 -1.12 9.36
C MET A 49 2.92 -1.13 10.14
N GLU A 50 3.74 -0.07 10.07
CA GLU A 50 4.92 0.08 10.92
C GLU A 50 4.54 0.14 12.42
N PHE A 51 3.39 0.78 12.70
CA PHE A 51 2.93 1.13 14.04
C PHE A 51 1.93 0.11 14.62
N ILE A 52 1.06 -0.46 13.79
CA ILE A 52 0.03 -1.41 14.26
C ILE A 52 0.66 -2.79 14.50
N ARG A 53 0.82 -3.15 15.78
CA ARG A 53 1.54 -4.36 16.23
C ARG A 53 0.77 -5.23 17.22
N THR A 54 -0.55 -5.05 17.30
CA THR A 54 -1.36 -5.75 18.29
C THR A 54 -2.66 -6.26 17.68
N ASP A 55 -2.91 -7.54 17.92
CA ASP A 55 -4.15 -8.19 17.53
C ASP A 55 -5.35 -7.72 18.38
N PRO A 56 -6.56 -7.69 17.79
CA PRO A 56 -6.89 -8.20 16.45
C PRO A 56 -6.65 -7.20 15.31
N LEU A 57 -6.33 -5.94 15.62
CA LEU A 57 -6.26 -4.87 14.62
C LEU A 57 -5.19 -5.13 13.56
N GLU A 58 -4.01 -5.60 13.97
CA GLU A 58 -2.91 -5.94 13.05
C GLU A 58 -3.34 -7.00 12.04
N SER A 59 -3.82 -8.15 12.50
CA SER A 59 -4.28 -9.22 11.61
C SER A 59 -5.44 -8.77 10.72
N GLU A 60 -6.43 -8.05 11.24
CA GLU A 60 -7.55 -7.56 10.43
C GLU A 60 -7.08 -6.64 9.30
N LEU A 61 -6.16 -5.73 9.59
CA LEU A 61 -5.64 -4.77 8.61
C LEU A 61 -4.83 -5.50 7.52
N ARG A 62 -3.97 -6.45 7.90
CA ARG A 62 -3.23 -7.30 6.94
C ARG A 62 -4.15 -8.03 5.97
N HIS A 63 -5.17 -8.73 6.48
CA HIS A 63 -6.10 -9.46 5.63
C HIS A 63 -6.86 -8.53 4.69
N ARG A 64 -7.30 -7.36 5.18
CA ARG A 64 -8.02 -6.39 4.34
C ARG A 64 -7.16 -5.77 3.26
N ILE A 65 -5.87 -5.52 3.54
CA ILE A 65 -4.91 -5.05 2.53
C ILE A 65 -4.74 -6.13 1.44
N ALA A 66 -4.47 -7.38 1.82
CA ALA A 66 -4.27 -8.47 0.88
C ALA A 66 -5.52 -8.73 0.02
N ASP A 67 -6.72 -8.71 0.62
CA ASP A 67 -7.99 -8.85 -0.08
C ASP A 67 -8.21 -7.70 -1.09
N ALA A 68 -7.93 -6.45 -0.67
CA ALA A 68 -8.09 -5.29 -1.54
C ALA A 68 -7.14 -5.32 -2.73
N LEU A 69 -5.88 -5.68 -2.52
CA LEU A 69 -4.89 -5.86 -3.59
C LEU A 69 -5.31 -6.96 -4.56
N SER A 70 -5.74 -8.11 -4.04
CA SER A 70 -6.19 -9.25 -4.84
C SER A 70 -7.44 -8.94 -5.69
N ALA A 71 -8.26 -7.99 -5.24
CA ALA A 71 -9.45 -7.55 -5.97
C ALA A 71 -9.14 -6.53 -7.09
N VAL A 72 -7.93 -5.99 -7.18
CA VAL A 72 -7.56 -5.02 -8.23
C VAL A 72 -7.50 -5.72 -9.59
N PRO A 73 -8.20 -5.20 -10.62
CA PRO A 73 -8.14 -5.78 -11.96
C PRO A 73 -6.70 -5.89 -12.48
N GLY A 74 -6.35 -7.08 -12.99
CA GLY A 74 -5.03 -7.38 -13.52
C GLY A 74 -4.05 -7.96 -12.50
N VAL A 75 -4.38 -7.95 -11.20
CA VAL A 75 -3.61 -8.69 -10.18
C VAL A 75 -3.86 -10.18 -10.32
N THR A 76 -2.79 -10.97 -10.28
CA THR A 76 -2.83 -12.43 -10.35
C THR A 76 -2.33 -13.09 -9.07
N ASP A 77 -1.50 -12.40 -8.28
CA ASP A 77 -0.95 -12.91 -7.03
C ASP A 77 -0.56 -11.76 -6.10
N VAL A 78 -0.65 -12.01 -4.79
CA VAL A 78 -0.29 -11.06 -3.72
C VAL A 78 0.41 -11.84 -2.61
N GLU A 79 1.65 -11.45 -2.30
CA GLU A 79 2.46 -12.03 -1.24
C GLU A 79 2.85 -10.95 -0.23
N GLU A 80 2.75 -11.25 1.07
CA GLU A 80 3.31 -10.40 2.12
C GLU A 80 4.82 -10.66 2.20
N GLU A 81 5.63 -9.69 1.79
CA GLU A 81 7.09 -9.77 1.81
C GLU A 81 7.66 -9.35 3.17
N ASP A 82 7.10 -8.29 3.73
CA ASP A 82 7.35 -7.79 5.07
C ASP A 82 6.05 -7.21 5.65
N ARG A 83 6.04 -6.86 6.93
CA ARG A 83 4.87 -6.35 7.66
C ARG A 83 4.16 -5.19 6.95
N GLU A 84 4.94 -4.32 6.32
CA GLU A 84 4.45 -3.12 5.67
C GLU A 84 4.52 -3.21 4.14
N VAL A 85 4.98 -4.33 3.58
CA VAL A 85 5.25 -4.48 2.15
C VAL A 85 4.59 -5.73 1.59
N TRP A 86 3.78 -5.52 0.55
CA TRP A 86 3.20 -6.59 -0.26
C TRP A 86 3.81 -6.58 -1.65
N THR A 87 4.27 -7.73 -2.11
CA THR A 87 4.62 -7.96 -3.50
C THR A 87 3.37 -8.35 -4.29
N VAL A 88 3.12 -7.66 -5.39
CA VAL A 88 1.93 -7.83 -6.24
C VAL A 88 2.35 -8.15 -7.67
N THR A 89 1.87 -9.27 -8.19
CA THR A 89 2.16 -9.71 -9.56
C THR A 89 0.94 -9.53 -10.46
N GLY A 90 1.17 -9.14 -11.72
CA GLY A 90 0.15 -9.02 -12.76
C GLY A 90 0.29 -7.74 -13.59
N ASP A 91 -0.75 -7.42 -14.36
CA ASP A 91 -0.80 -6.28 -15.28
C ASP A 91 -1.61 -5.09 -14.71
N SER A 92 -1.70 -5.00 -13.38
CA SER A 92 -2.32 -3.86 -12.70
C SER A 92 -1.44 -2.60 -12.78
N THR A 93 -2.05 -1.44 -12.51
CA THR A 93 -1.35 -0.16 -12.46
C THR A 93 -1.04 0.24 -11.02
N GLY A 94 0.10 0.90 -10.79
CA GLY A 94 0.48 1.36 -9.45
C GLY A 94 -0.57 2.28 -8.83
N LYS A 95 -1.18 3.17 -9.63
CA LYS A 95 -2.30 4.02 -9.19
C LYS A 95 -3.46 3.20 -8.61
N ALA A 96 -3.91 2.16 -9.31
CA ALA A 96 -5.04 1.34 -8.87
C ALA A 96 -4.72 0.57 -7.57
N LEU A 97 -3.47 0.11 -7.41
CA LEU A 97 -3.01 -0.53 -6.18
C LEU A 97 -3.03 0.44 -4.99
N VAL A 98 -2.49 1.66 -5.19
CA VAL A 98 -2.52 2.70 -4.15
C VAL A 98 -3.95 3.11 -3.81
N GLU A 99 -4.84 3.26 -4.80
CA GLU A 99 -6.26 3.59 -4.59
C GLU A 99 -6.97 2.51 -3.75
N ALA A 100 -6.78 1.24 -4.08
CA ALA A 100 -7.43 0.14 -3.38
C ALA A 100 -7.00 0.08 -1.90
N VAL A 101 -5.70 0.20 -1.64
CA VAL A 101 -5.18 0.14 -0.26
C VAL A 101 -5.48 1.43 0.51
N ALA A 102 -5.45 2.60 -0.14
CA ALA A 102 -5.83 3.86 0.48
C ALA A 102 -7.25 3.80 1.06
N GLN A 103 -8.19 3.14 0.36
CA GLN A 103 -9.54 2.94 0.86
C GLN A 103 -9.56 2.10 2.15
N VAL A 104 -8.78 1.01 2.20
CA VAL A 104 -8.67 0.17 3.41
C VAL A 104 -8.11 0.98 4.58
N VAL A 105 -7.07 1.76 4.34
CA VAL A 105 -6.45 2.60 5.37
C VAL A 105 -7.42 3.67 5.88
N ASP A 106 -8.22 4.26 4.99
CA ASP A 106 -9.25 5.23 5.37
C ASP A 106 -10.37 4.60 6.22
N ASP A 107 -10.83 3.41 5.84
CA ASP A 107 -11.86 2.64 6.56
C ASP A 107 -11.41 2.27 7.99
N PHE A 108 -10.09 2.12 8.20
CA PHE A 108 -9.50 1.78 9.49
C PHE A 108 -8.96 2.99 10.27
N SER A 109 -9.01 4.19 9.69
CA SER A 109 -8.29 5.37 10.21
C SER A 109 -8.65 5.75 11.66
N ASP A 110 -9.92 5.64 12.05
CA ASP A 110 -10.34 5.93 13.43
C ASP A 110 -9.75 4.94 14.44
N ARG A 111 -9.61 3.67 14.04
CA ARG A 111 -9.05 2.62 14.90
C ARG A 111 -7.54 2.77 15.01
N THR A 112 -6.85 3.03 13.89
CA THR A 112 -5.39 3.17 13.86
C THR A 112 -4.90 4.42 14.59
N ARG A 113 -5.65 5.53 14.58
CA ARG A 113 -5.33 6.74 15.38
C ARG A 113 -5.31 6.52 16.89
N THR A 114 -6.07 5.53 17.35
CA THR A 114 -6.20 5.22 18.79
C THR A 114 -5.40 3.99 19.21
N ALA A 115 -4.67 3.39 18.27
CA ALA A 115 -3.83 2.25 18.55
C ALA A 115 -2.65 2.67 19.44
N PRO A 116 -2.33 1.87 20.47
CA PRO A 116 -1.28 2.17 21.45
C PRO A 116 0.13 2.06 20.90
#